data_AF-A0A428SVI3-F1
#
_entry.id   AF-A0A428SVI3-F1
#
_cell.length_a   1.000
_cell.length_b   1.000
_cell.length_c   1.000
_cell.angle_alpha   90.00
_cell.angle_beta   90.00
_cell.angle_gamma   90.00
#
_symmetry.space_group_name_H-M   'P 1'
#
loop_
_entity.id
_entity.type
_entity.pdbx_description
1 polymer ?
#
loop_
_entity_poly.entity_id
_entity_poly.type
_entity_poly.pdbx_seq_one_letter_code
_entity_poly.pdbx_strand_id
1 'polypeptide(L)'
;MNLIRCFLLAASTAAPILAQNTNDTYDECQPIIKDVAEDDIRFNSTGSTSFDFAGQKDPWYLSMATFFHLARNTSEVRDLSSTGERAVFLSVPQSLTGSTRGNNTEVCYYQMGPVNATSNATDGASCNGVLSDKCQEALRRSGGPFNGVCSSVDIEEDCGNPMRLWTSKPFNFSSSDCSVDKLPGVKLPNGYRTFSVMSEGHSLPRQEDGFLDAYDLMVRQPLPMVLAAKIPGQNMIAVKVACMAPENITENSRIPDSEFPPSGAADLKVRTTATFAMGVACIVGVMLV
;
A
#
# COMPACT_ATOMS: atom_id res chain seq x y z
N MET A 1 48.77 57.09 32.03
CA MET A 1 47.33 57.41 32.20
C MET A 1 46.56 56.52 31.22
N ASN A 2 45.98 55.44 31.72
CA ASN A 2 44.51 55.18 31.74
C ASN A 2 43.93 55.04 30.32
N LEU A 3 43.28 53.95 29.89
CA LEU A 3 42.42 53.03 30.62
C LEU A 3 42.30 51.69 29.88
N ILE A 4 42.23 50.65 30.70
CA ILE A 4 41.84 49.27 30.42
C ILE A 4 40.45 49.22 29.76
N ARG A 5 40.30 48.42 28.69
CA ARG A 5 39.04 47.77 28.34
C ARG A 5 39.30 46.29 28.08
N CYS A 6 38.98 45.49 29.10
CA CYS A 6 38.85 44.04 29.00
C CYS A 6 37.62 43.72 28.14
N PHE A 7 37.82 43.08 26.98
CA PHE A 7 36.77 42.31 26.32
C PHE A 7 37.09 40.83 26.50
N LEU A 8 36.30 40.18 27.34
CA LEU A 8 36.27 38.74 27.50
C LEU A 8 35.69 38.14 26.19
N LEU A 9 36.55 37.56 25.36
CA LEU A 9 36.12 36.67 24.29
C LEU A 9 35.75 35.33 24.95
N ALA A 10 34.45 35.08 25.07
CA ALA A 10 33.93 33.77 25.43
C ALA A 10 34.38 32.77 24.36
N ALA A 11 35.23 31.82 24.75
CA ALA A 11 35.53 30.65 23.96
C ALA A 11 34.26 29.79 23.89
N SER A 12 33.45 29.99 22.85
CA SER A 12 32.41 29.05 22.47
C SER A 12 33.12 27.80 21.94
N THR A 13 33.35 26.83 22.82
CA THR A 13 33.67 25.47 22.41
C THR A 13 32.49 24.95 21.60
N ALA A 14 32.61 24.99 20.28
CA ALA A 14 31.75 24.23 19.39
C ALA A 14 32.00 22.75 19.71
N ALA A 15 31.10 22.16 20.50
CA ALA A 15 31.01 20.73 20.59
C ALA A 15 30.73 20.22 19.17
N PRO A 16 31.51 19.27 18.63
CA PRO A 16 31.10 18.61 17.40
C PRO A 16 29.74 17.99 17.71
N ILE A 17 28.73 18.42 16.95
CA ILE A 17 27.46 17.72 16.87
C ILE A 17 27.85 16.32 16.42
N LEU A 18 27.86 15.38 17.36
CA LEU A 18 27.90 13.97 17.06
C LEU A 18 26.70 13.74 16.15
N ALA A 19 26.97 13.49 14.87
CA ALA A 19 25.99 12.95 13.95
C ALA A 19 25.28 11.82 14.70
N GLN A 20 23.96 11.94 14.81
CA GLN A 20 23.15 10.91 15.44
C GLN A 20 23.42 9.62 14.67
N ASN A 21 23.78 8.56 15.40
CA ASN A 21 23.74 7.18 14.91
C ASN A 21 22.34 7.00 14.30
N THR A 22 22.22 7.01 12.97
CA THR A 22 21.04 6.45 12.33
C THR A 22 21.11 4.97 12.68
N ASN A 23 20.16 4.55 13.50
CA ASN A 23 19.97 3.13 13.74
C ASN A 23 19.44 2.60 12.40
N ASP A 24 20.29 1.92 11.63
CA ASP A 24 20.03 1.30 10.32
C ASP A 24 19.00 0.14 10.39
N THR A 25 18.08 0.19 11.36
CA THR A 25 17.14 -0.88 11.73
C THR A 25 16.16 -1.24 10.61
N TYR A 26 15.94 -0.32 9.65
CA TYR A 26 14.96 -0.49 8.57
C TYR A 26 15.59 -0.69 7.18
N ASP A 27 16.92 -0.72 7.06
CA ASP A 27 17.60 -0.83 5.76
C ASP A 27 17.33 -2.15 5.04
N GLU A 28 17.02 -3.22 5.78
CA GLU A 28 16.65 -4.52 5.23
C GLU A 28 15.16 -4.65 4.90
N CYS A 29 14.36 -3.63 5.21
CA CYS A 29 12.91 -3.64 5.02
C CYS A 29 12.49 -3.17 3.63
N GLN A 30 11.22 -3.41 3.28
CA GLN A 30 10.66 -2.80 2.07
C GLN A 30 10.77 -1.27 2.16
N PRO A 31 11.16 -0.56 1.08
CA PRO A 31 11.40 0.88 1.10
C PRO A 31 10.25 1.67 1.73
N ILE A 32 9.01 1.33 1.39
CA ILE A 32 7.82 1.99 1.93
C ILE A 32 7.69 1.89 3.46
N ILE A 33 8.18 0.81 4.09
CA ILE A 33 8.18 0.68 5.55
C ILE A 33 9.25 1.57 6.16
N LYS A 34 10.42 1.66 5.53
CA LYS A 34 11.48 2.57 5.95
C LYS A 34 10.98 4.03 5.87
N ASP A 35 10.42 4.43 4.74
CA ASP A 35 9.94 5.81 4.55
C ASP A 35 8.85 6.18 5.55
N VAL A 36 7.95 5.23 5.89
CA VAL A 36 6.94 5.43 6.94
C VAL A 36 7.58 5.52 8.33
N ALA A 37 8.57 4.69 8.64
CA ALA A 37 9.23 4.67 9.95
C ALA A 37 10.08 5.94 10.20
N GLU A 38 10.66 6.49 9.13
CA GLU A 38 11.50 7.70 9.15
C GLU A 38 10.71 9.00 8.97
N ASP A 39 9.39 8.91 8.78
CA ASP A 39 8.49 10.04 8.48
C ASP A 39 8.88 10.80 7.20
N ASP A 40 9.47 10.09 6.23
CA ASP A 40 9.93 10.61 4.94
C ASP A 40 8.90 10.43 3.81
N ILE A 41 7.68 9.98 4.16
CA ILE A 41 6.58 9.85 3.19
C ILE A 41 5.30 10.54 3.64
N ARG A 42 4.67 11.22 2.69
CA ARG A 42 3.34 11.80 2.85
C ARG A 42 2.40 11.20 1.83
N PHE A 43 1.41 10.45 2.31
CA PHE A 43 0.35 9.93 1.45
C PHE A 43 -0.62 11.03 1.04
N ASN A 44 -1.02 11.03 -0.24
CA ASN A 44 -2.02 11.94 -0.76
C ASN A 44 -3.42 11.56 -0.31
N SER A 45 -3.70 10.26 -0.27
CA SER A 45 -4.97 9.72 0.22
C SER A 45 -4.78 8.35 0.84
N THR A 46 -5.68 7.99 1.76
CA THR A 46 -5.65 6.74 2.49
C THR A 46 -7.05 6.15 2.64
N GLY A 47 -7.14 4.86 2.91
CA GLY A 47 -8.38 4.20 3.34
C GLY A 47 -8.08 2.94 4.11
N SER A 48 -8.99 2.55 5.01
CA SER A 48 -8.78 1.36 5.83
C SER A 48 -10.09 0.65 6.09
N THR A 49 -10.01 -0.67 6.24
CA THR A 49 -11.14 -1.51 6.60
C THR A 49 -10.71 -2.62 7.53
N SER A 50 -11.63 -3.06 8.39
CA SER A 50 -11.43 -4.18 9.29
C SER A 50 -12.06 -5.45 8.74
N PHE A 51 -11.44 -6.59 9.04
CA PHE A 51 -12.04 -7.89 8.80
C PHE A 51 -11.66 -8.88 9.91
N ASP A 52 -12.58 -9.80 10.16
CA ASP A 52 -12.41 -10.88 11.13
C ASP A 52 -12.32 -12.23 10.44
N PHE A 53 -11.24 -12.98 10.67
CA PHE A 53 -11.26 -14.40 10.35
C PHE A 53 -11.98 -15.18 11.45
N ALA A 54 -12.66 -16.27 11.08
CA ALA A 54 -13.47 -17.06 12.02
C ALA A 54 -12.63 -17.52 13.24
N GLY A 55 -13.10 -17.22 14.45
CA GLY A 55 -12.39 -17.59 15.69
C GLY A 55 -11.19 -16.70 16.02
N GLN A 56 -11.04 -15.54 15.38
CA GLN A 56 -10.19 -14.46 15.90
C GLN A 56 -10.94 -13.61 16.93
N LYS A 57 -10.20 -13.10 17.92
CA LYS A 57 -10.73 -12.24 18.97
C LYS A 57 -10.71 -10.76 18.59
N ASP A 58 -9.65 -10.36 17.90
CA ASP A 58 -9.38 -8.97 17.51
C ASP A 58 -9.30 -8.89 15.97
N PRO A 59 -9.91 -7.85 15.36
CA PRO A 59 -9.94 -7.70 13.91
C PRO A 59 -8.55 -7.43 13.35
N TRP A 60 -8.36 -7.72 12.07
CA TRP A 60 -7.21 -7.23 11.30
C TRP A 60 -7.65 -6.06 10.43
N TYR A 61 -6.71 -5.17 10.08
CA TYR A 61 -7.01 -4.00 9.26
C TYR A 61 -6.23 -4.02 7.95
N LEU A 62 -6.93 -3.95 6.82
CA LEU A 62 -6.33 -3.71 5.51
C LEU A 62 -6.37 -2.22 5.25
N SER A 63 -5.23 -1.62 4.94
CA SER A 63 -5.13 -0.20 4.63
C SER A 63 -4.51 -0.02 3.26
N MET A 64 -5.02 0.96 2.51
CA MET A 64 -4.43 1.41 1.25
C MET A 64 -3.99 2.86 1.43
N ALA A 65 -2.84 3.20 0.87
CA ALA A 65 -2.40 4.56 0.73
C ALA A 65 -1.93 4.82 -0.69
N THR A 66 -2.08 6.06 -1.16
CA THR A 66 -1.58 6.49 -2.46
C THR A 66 -0.69 7.71 -2.31
N PHE A 67 0.31 7.81 -3.15
CA PHE A 67 1.18 8.98 -3.23
C PHE A 67 1.62 9.21 -4.67
N PHE A 68 1.84 10.48 -5.01
CA PHE A 68 2.06 10.90 -6.38
C PHE A 68 3.17 11.92 -6.46
N HIS A 69 3.93 11.83 -7.54
CA HIS A 69 4.97 12.78 -7.89
C HIS A 69 4.73 13.30 -9.31
N LEU A 70 4.39 14.58 -9.44
CA LEU A 70 4.33 15.24 -10.74
C LEU A 70 5.74 15.66 -11.13
N ALA A 71 6.22 15.17 -12.28
CA ALA A 71 7.53 15.55 -12.79
C ALA A 71 7.60 17.05 -13.03
N ARG A 72 8.58 17.71 -12.40
CA ARG A 72 8.90 19.10 -12.63
C ARG A 72 10.13 19.23 -13.52
N ASN A 73 10.08 20.21 -14.43
CA ASN A 73 11.20 20.60 -15.27
C ASN A 73 11.50 22.09 -15.02
N THR A 74 12.13 22.37 -13.89
CA THR A 74 12.53 23.71 -13.46
C THR A 74 14.06 23.84 -13.53
N SER A 75 14.59 25.03 -13.20
CA SER A 75 16.03 25.24 -13.08
C SER A 75 16.67 24.45 -11.92
N GLU A 76 15.87 24.04 -10.94
CA GLU A 76 16.33 23.40 -9.70
C GLU A 76 16.05 21.89 -9.68
N VAL A 77 14.99 21.44 -10.37
CA VAL A 77 14.53 20.05 -10.38
C VAL A 77 14.30 19.61 -11.82
N ARG A 78 14.86 18.46 -12.20
CA ARG A 78 14.72 17.88 -13.54
C ARG A 78 14.25 16.44 -13.47
N ASP A 79 12.95 16.27 -13.20
CA ASP A 79 12.31 14.97 -13.15
C ASP A 79 12.08 14.40 -14.54
N LEU A 80 12.34 13.09 -14.68
CA LEU A 80 12.20 12.38 -15.96
C LEU A 80 10.79 11.85 -16.18
N SER A 81 10.04 11.56 -15.12
CA SER A 81 8.73 10.91 -15.18
C SER A 81 7.86 11.28 -13.98
N SER A 82 6.57 11.46 -14.22
CA SER A 82 5.57 11.52 -13.15
C SER A 82 5.26 10.11 -12.67
N THR A 83 4.99 9.93 -11.38
CA THR A 83 4.65 8.63 -10.81
C THR A 83 3.41 8.73 -9.94
N GLY A 84 2.69 7.61 -9.86
CA GLY A 84 1.61 7.40 -8.91
C GLY A 84 1.78 6.01 -8.33
N GLU A 85 1.75 5.91 -7.02
CA GLU A 85 1.99 4.67 -6.31
C GLU A 85 0.81 4.33 -5.39
N ARG A 86 0.54 3.04 -5.26
CA ARG A 86 -0.41 2.49 -4.29
C ARG A 86 0.31 1.50 -3.39
N ALA A 87 0.26 1.73 -2.10
CA ALA A 87 0.78 0.82 -1.09
C ALA A 87 -0.37 0.21 -0.29
N VAL A 88 -0.28 -1.09 -0.02
CA VAL A 88 -1.25 -1.86 0.74
C VAL A 88 -0.56 -2.42 1.98
N PHE A 89 -1.20 -2.20 3.12
CA PHE A 89 -0.68 -2.55 4.42
C PHE A 89 -1.67 -3.43 5.17
N LEU A 90 -1.13 -4.39 5.92
CA LEU A 90 -1.90 -5.22 6.83
C LEU A 90 -1.49 -4.91 8.26
N SER A 91 -2.45 -4.50 9.08
CA SER A 91 -2.25 -4.28 10.51
C SER A 91 -2.87 -5.41 11.32
N VAL A 92 -2.07 -6.03 12.16
CA VAL A 92 -2.47 -7.14 13.04
C VAL A 92 -2.23 -6.78 14.50
N PRO A 93 -2.94 -7.41 15.45
CA PRO A 93 -2.68 -7.20 16.87
C PRO A 93 -1.22 -7.50 17.21
N GLN A 94 -0.58 -6.64 18.00
CA GLN A 94 0.82 -6.78 18.39
C GLN A 94 1.09 -8.10 19.13
N SER A 95 0.08 -8.67 19.80
CA SER A 95 0.13 -9.98 20.44
C SER A 95 0.40 -11.14 19.47
N LEU A 96 0.17 -10.93 18.16
CA LEU A 96 0.46 -11.92 17.13
C LEU A 96 1.94 -11.90 16.73
N THR A 97 2.58 -10.74 16.74
CA THR A 97 3.94 -10.56 16.24
C THR A 97 4.97 -11.24 17.15
N GLY A 98 5.84 -12.07 16.57
CA GLY A 98 6.84 -12.88 17.28
C GLY A 98 6.27 -14.05 18.10
N SER A 99 4.94 -14.25 18.07
CA SER A 99 4.29 -15.34 18.80
C SER A 99 4.29 -16.65 18.00
N THR A 100 4.21 -17.80 18.69
CA THR A 100 4.05 -19.11 18.01
C THR A 100 2.87 -19.13 17.02
N ARG A 101 1.77 -18.44 17.35
CA ARG A 101 0.62 -18.35 16.43
C ARG A 101 0.95 -17.49 15.21
N GLY A 102 1.59 -16.35 15.39
CA GLY A 102 1.96 -15.44 14.29
C GLY A 102 3.00 -16.05 13.36
N ASN A 103 3.99 -16.76 13.91
CA ASN A 103 5.04 -17.43 13.14
C ASN A 103 4.48 -18.53 12.22
N ASN A 104 3.44 -19.23 12.68
CA ASN A 104 2.79 -20.31 11.96
C ASN A 104 1.55 -19.85 11.16
N THR A 105 1.24 -18.55 11.18
CA THR A 105 0.19 -17.98 10.32
C THR A 105 0.79 -17.68 8.96
N GLU A 106 0.18 -18.20 7.91
CA GLU A 106 0.60 -17.96 6.54
C GLU A 106 -0.47 -17.12 5.83
N VAL A 107 -0.09 -16.03 5.17
CA VAL A 107 -1.02 -15.15 4.45
C VAL A 107 -0.54 -14.95 3.01
N CYS A 108 -1.43 -15.20 2.06
CA CYS A 108 -1.27 -14.83 0.67
C CYS A 108 -2.12 -13.60 0.36
N TYR A 109 -1.56 -12.68 -0.42
CA TYR A 109 -2.27 -11.54 -0.96
C TYR A 109 -2.43 -11.68 -2.47
N TYR A 110 -3.60 -11.31 -2.97
CA TYR A 110 -3.92 -11.25 -4.40
C TYR A 110 -4.64 -9.95 -4.71
N GLN A 111 -4.44 -9.44 -5.91
CA GLN A 111 -5.00 -8.17 -6.37
C GLN A 111 -5.36 -8.22 -7.85
N MET A 112 -6.58 -7.79 -8.18
CA MET A 112 -7.02 -7.53 -9.55
C MET A 112 -6.61 -6.13 -10.02
N GLY A 113 -6.85 -5.82 -11.29
CA GLY A 113 -6.82 -4.42 -11.74
C GLY A 113 -7.91 -3.56 -11.08
N PRO A 114 -7.73 -2.22 -11.03
CA PRO A 114 -8.77 -1.30 -10.57
C PRO A 114 -10.05 -1.42 -11.40
N VAL A 115 -11.21 -1.23 -10.77
CA VAL A 115 -12.53 -1.34 -11.39
C VAL A 115 -13.19 0.03 -11.46
N ASN A 116 -13.83 0.33 -12.58
CA ASN A 116 -14.56 1.58 -12.75
C ASN A 116 -16.02 1.45 -12.29
N ALA A 117 -16.21 1.31 -10.98
CA ALA A 117 -17.50 1.16 -10.33
C ALA A 117 -17.50 1.81 -8.96
N THR A 118 -18.67 2.14 -8.44
CA THR A 118 -18.84 2.68 -7.09
C THR A 118 -19.39 1.59 -6.19
N SER A 119 -18.85 1.47 -4.98
CA SER A 119 -19.39 0.52 -3.99
C SER A 119 -20.75 0.98 -3.48
N ASN A 120 -21.66 0.03 -3.31
CA ASN A 120 -22.94 0.28 -2.65
C ASN A 120 -22.83 0.25 -1.11
N ALA A 121 -21.64 -0.06 -0.58
CA ALA A 121 -21.45 -0.24 0.84
C ALA A 121 -20.93 1.02 1.53
N THR A 122 -21.41 1.22 2.76
CA THR A 122 -21.02 2.33 3.63
C THR A 122 -19.77 2.04 4.46
N ASP A 123 -19.25 0.81 4.42
CA ASP A 123 -18.10 0.32 5.20
C ASP A 123 -16.77 0.27 4.42
N GLY A 124 -16.75 0.81 3.20
CA GLY A 124 -15.54 1.09 2.42
C GLY A 124 -14.81 -0.14 1.82
N ALA A 125 -15.26 -1.37 2.11
CA ALA A 125 -14.56 -2.58 1.71
C ALA A 125 -15.38 -3.63 0.99
N SER A 126 -16.71 -3.57 1.07
CA SER A 126 -17.53 -4.53 0.33
C SER A 126 -17.35 -4.36 -1.18
N CYS A 127 -17.30 -5.50 -1.87
CA CYS A 127 -17.33 -5.55 -3.32
C CYS A 127 -18.74 -5.49 -3.92
N ASN A 128 -19.77 -5.31 -3.10
CA ASN A 128 -21.14 -5.19 -3.58
C ASN A 128 -21.31 -3.90 -4.39
N GLY A 129 -21.81 -4.04 -5.63
CA GLY A 129 -21.89 -2.93 -6.59
C GLY A 129 -20.58 -2.69 -7.37
N VAL A 130 -19.45 -3.25 -6.92
CA VAL A 130 -18.16 -3.20 -7.63
C VAL A 130 -17.96 -4.45 -8.49
N LEU A 131 -18.20 -5.63 -7.91
CA LEU A 131 -18.05 -6.92 -8.56
C LEU A 131 -19.36 -7.69 -8.59
N SER A 132 -19.54 -8.53 -9.61
CA SER A 132 -20.64 -9.48 -9.66
C SER A 132 -20.51 -10.54 -8.55
N ASP A 133 -21.64 -11.09 -8.11
CA ASP A 133 -21.64 -12.17 -7.10
C ASP A 133 -20.81 -13.37 -7.56
N LYS A 134 -20.90 -13.72 -8.86
CA LYS A 134 -20.09 -14.77 -9.49
C LYS A 134 -18.59 -14.52 -9.32
N CYS A 135 -18.13 -13.30 -9.59
CA CYS A 135 -16.73 -12.93 -9.41
C CYS A 135 -16.32 -12.96 -7.93
N GLN A 136 -17.15 -12.43 -7.03
CA GLN A 136 -16.86 -12.48 -5.59
C GLN A 136 -16.77 -13.92 -5.07
N GLU A 137 -17.60 -14.84 -5.57
CA GLU A 137 -17.50 -16.26 -5.25
C GLU A 137 -16.21 -16.90 -5.80
N ALA A 138 -15.82 -16.58 -7.03
CA ALA A 138 -14.57 -17.05 -7.62
C ALA A 138 -13.37 -16.57 -6.80
N LEU A 139 -13.36 -15.30 -6.40
CA LEU A 139 -12.34 -14.74 -5.51
C LEU A 139 -12.33 -15.42 -4.13
N ARG A 140 -13.49 -15.79 -3.56
CA ARG A 140 -13.52 -16.54 -2.29
C ARG A 140 -13.02 -17.98 -2.42
N ARG A 141 -13.02 -18.53 -3.62
CA ARG A 141 -12.45 -19.85 -3.95
C ARG A 141 -10.99 -19.75 -4.39
N SER A 142 -10.42 -18.54 -4.45
CA SER A 142 -9.02 -18.35 -4.78
C SER A 142 -8.15 -19.16 -3.81
N GLY A 143 -7.12 -19.81 -4.34
CA GLY A 143 -6.19 -20.60 -3.53
C GLY A 143 -5.58 -19.78 -2.38
N GLY A 144 -5.08 -20.47 -1.36
CA GLY A 144 -4.32 -19.84 -0.29
C GLY A 144 -2.97 -20.52 -0.09
N PRO A 145 -2.31 -20.25 1.05
CA PRO A 145 -1.01 -20.84 1.33
C PRO A 145 -1.07 -22.37 1.29
N PHE A 146 -0.26 -22.96 0.42
CA PHE A 146 -0.10 -24.41 0.33
C PHE A 146 1.38 -24.75 0.13
N ASN A 147 1.93 -25.56 1.04
CA ASN A 147 3.35 -25.93 1.06
C ASN A 147 4.31 -24.74 0.93
N GLY A 148 4.02 -23.63 1.61
CA GLY A 148 4.84 -22.40 1.59
C GLY A 148 4.79 -21.62 0.27
N VAL A 149 3.78 -21.86 -0.57
CA VAL A 149 3.59 -21.19 -1.85
C VAL A 149 2.21 -20.54 -1.92
N CYS A 150 2.16 -19.38 -2.57
CA CYS A 150 0.94 -18.69 -2.95
C CYS A 150 0.83 -18.75 -4.49
N SER A 151 -0.01 -19.68 -4.97
CA SER A 151 -0.16 -19.93 -6.42
C SER A 151 -1.02 -18.87 -7.09
N SER A 152 -0.70 -18.54 -8.35
CA SER A 152 -1.59 -17.72 -9.18
C SER A 152 -2.98 -18.36 -9.29
N VAL A 153 -4.01 -17.53 -9.37
CA VAL A 153 -5.40 -17.97 -9.47
C VAL A 153 -5.99 -17.44 -10.77
N ASP A 154 -6.60 -18.33 -11.55
CA ASP A 154 -7.37 -17.95 -12.72
C ASP A 154 -8.81 -17.62 -12.31
N ILE A 155 -9.21 -16.40 -12.62
CA ILE A 155 -10.52 -15.81 -12.30
C ILE A 155 -11.11 -15.06 -13.50
N GLU A 156 -10.42 -15.05 -14.65
CA GLU A 156 -10.74 -14.12 -15.74
C GLU A 156 -12.12 -14.40 -16.33
N GLU A 157 -12.51 -15.67 -16.45
CA GLU A 157 -13.84 -16.07 -16.93
C GLU A 157 -14.97 -15.58 -16.00
N ASP A 158 -14.75 -15.59 -14.69
CA ASP A 158 -15.76 -15.25 -13.70
C ASP A 158 -15.82 -13.75 -13.41
N CYS A 159 -14.68 -13.06 -13.52
CA CYS A 159 -14.51 -11.66 -13.16
C CYS A 159 -14.34 -10.71 -14.36
N GLY A 160 -14.16 -11.25 -15.57
CA GLY A 160 -13.90 -10.48 -16.78
C GLY A 160 -12.53 -9.78 -16.81
N ASN A 161 -11.70 -9.99 -15.78
CA ASN A 161 -10.35 -9.46 -15.65
C ASN A 161 -9.48 -10.47 -14.89
N PRO A 162 -8.20 -10.63 -15.25
CA PRO A 162 -7.30 -11.57 -14.58
C PRO A 162 -6.85 -11.04 -13.21
N MET A 163 -6.32 -11.95 -12.40
CA MET A 163 -5.51 -11.58 -11.25
C MET A 163 -4.21 -10.93 -11.72
N ARG A 164 -3.91 -9.73 -11.23
CA ARG A 164 -2.76 -8.93 -11.72
C ARG A 164 -1.52 -9.13 -10.87
N LEU A 165 -1.66 -9.05 -9.55
CA LEU A 165 -0.55 -9.14 -8.60
C LEU A 165 -0.86 -10.14 -7.49
N TRP A 166 0.16 -10.84 -7.02
CA TRP A 166 0.07 -11.68 -5.83
C TRP A 166 1.44 -11.87 -5.19
N THR A 167 1.45 -12.18 -3.89
CA THR A 167 2.67 -12.63 -3.20
C THR A 167 3.01 -14.03 -3.66
N SER A 168 4.27 -14.35 -3.99
CA SER A 168 4.66 -15.70 -4.42
C SER A 168 4.86 -16.69 -3.25
N LYS A 169 5.27 -16.17 -2.09
CA LYS A 169 5.38 -16.88 -0.82
C LYS A 169 4.44 -16.24 0.20
N PRO A 170 3.87 -17.02 1.12
CA PRO A 170 3.08 -16.45 2.19
C PRO A 170 3.99 -15.66 3.13
N PHE A 171 3.49 -14.52 3.60
CA PHE A 171 4.13 -13.81 4.70
C PHE A 171 3.53 -14.27 6.03
N ASN A 172 4.30 -14.08 7.10
CA ASN A 172 3.94 -14.40 8.47
C ASN A 172 4.27 -13.23 9.39
N PHE A 173 4.07 -13.41 10.70
CA PHE A 173 4.30 -12.35 11.68
C PHE A 173 5.45 -12.72 12.62
N SER A 174 6.53 -13.29 12.08
CA SER A 174 7.64 -13.84 12.86
C SER A 174 8.52 -12.81 13.55
N SER A 175 8.58 -11.60 13.01
CA SER A 175 9.29 -10.46 13.62
C SER A 175 8.48 -9.17 13.47
N SER A 176 8.77 -8.21 14.35
CA SER A 176 8.28 -6.82 14.27
C SER A 176 9.25 -5.87 13.57
N ASP A 177 10.45 -6.33 13.18
CA ASP A 177 11.53 -5.45 12.71
C ASP A 177 11.12 -4.64 11.48
N CYS A 178 10.48 -5.28 10.49
CA CYS A 178 9.92 -4.61 9.31
C CYS A 178 8.42 -4.29 9.44
N SER A 179 8.04 -3.73 10.59
CA SER A 179 6.70 -3.20 10.81
C SER A 179 6.74 -1.85 11.52
N VAL A 180 5.63 -1.12 11.47
CA VAL A 180 5.42 0.16 12.14
C VAL A 180 4.18 0.09 13.02
N ASP A 181 4.09 0.92 14.06
CA ASP A 181 2.92 1.02 14.95
C ASP A 181 1.92 2.08 14.48
N LYS A 182 2.31 2.92 13.53
CA LYS A 182 1.53 4.02 12.98
C LYS A 182 1.68 4.07 11.48
N LEU A 183 0.59 4.43 10.81
CA LEU A 183 0.55 4.67 9.38
C LEU A 183 0.00 6.07 9.14
N PRO A 184 0.77 6.99 8.50
CA PRO A 184 0.33 8.36 8.25
C PRO A 184 -1.04 8.42 7.57
N GLY A 185 -1.92 9.26 8.09
CA GLY A 185 -3.27 9.43 7.52
C GLY A 185 -4.23 8.27 7.75
N VAL A 186 -3.87 7.21 8.49
CA VAL A 186 -4.76 6.09 8.81
C VAL A 186 -5.00 6.01 10.32
N LYS A 187 -6.28 5.95 10.73
CA LYS A 187 -6.66 5.80 12.14
C LYS A 187 -6.72 4.32 12.51
N LEU A 188 -5.63 3.80 13.07
CA LEU A 188 -5.57 2.43 13.61
C LEU A 188 -5.74 2.44 15.14
N PRO A 189 -6.35 1.40 15.74
CA PRO A 189 -6.34 1.23 17.18
C PRO A 189 -4.92 1.05 17.72
N ASN A 190 -4.71 1.44 18.98
CA ASN A 190 -3.46 1.15 19.68
C ASN A 190 -3.23 -0.37 19.82
N GLY A 191 -1.96 -0.79 19.87
CA GLY A 191 -1.60 -2.20 20.05
C GLY A 191 -1.64 -3.02 18.76
N TYR A 192 -1.52 -2.36 17.60
CA TYR A 192 -1.39 -2.99 16.29
C TYR A 192 0.00 -2.80 15.70
N ARG A 193 0.42 -3.74 14.86
CA ARG A 193 1.63 -3.66 14.04
C ARG A 193 1.25 -3.77 12.58
N THR A 194 1.77 -2.83 11.79
CA THR A 194 1.46 -2.65 10.37
C THR A 194 2.62 -3.12 9.52
N PHE A 195 2.32 -4.01 8.58
CA PHE A 195 3.25 -4.60 7.63
C PHE A 195 2.87 -4.15 6.22
N SER A 196 3.87 -3.89 5.37
CA SER A 196 3.62 -3.69 3.93
C SER A 196 3.39 -5.04 3.27
N VAL A 197 2.32 -5.14 2.50
CA VAL A 197 1.89 -6.36 1.82
C VAL A 197 2.22 -6.31 0.33
N MET A 198 1.92 -5.16 -0.29
CA MET A 198 2.14 -4.93 -1.71
C MET A 198 2.32 -3.44 -1.95
N SER A 199 3.22 -3.06 -2.85
CA SER A 199 3.27 -1.72 -3.41
C SER A 199 3.31 -1.80 -4.93
N GLU A 200 2.63 -0.88 -5.59
CA GLU A 200 2.56 -0.81 -7.04
C GLU A 200 2.75 0.63 -7.51
N GLY A 201 3.81 0.84 -8.29
CA GLY A 201 4.07 2.12 -8.95
C GLY A 201 3.65 2.12 -10.42
N HIS A 202 3.11 3.25 -10.85
CA HIS A 202 2.69 3.51 -12.23
C HIS A 202 3.41 4.75 -12.76
N SER A 203 3.91 4.65 -13.99
CA SER A 203 4.34 5.84 -14.74
C SER A 203 3.10 6.62 -15.18
N LEU A 204 3.06 7.90 -14.83
CA LEU A 204 1.94 8.78 -15.17
C LEU A 204 2.32 9.77 -16.26
N PRO A 205 1.32 10.35 -16.97
CA PRO A 205 1.57 11.43 -17.91
C PRO A 205 2.37 12.58 -17.26
N ARG A 206 3.25 13.19 -18.05
CA ARG A 206 4.01 14.39 -17.63
C ARG A 206 3.21 15.67 -17.76
N GLN A 207 2.25 15.69 -18.68
CA GLN A 207 1.34 16.83 -18.84
C GLN A 207 0.39 16.86 -17.66
N GLU A 208 0.21 18.04 -17.06
CA GLU A 208 -0.53 18.23 -15.83
C GLU A 208 -1.95 17.66 -15.92
N ASP A 209 -2.74 18.05 -16.93
CA ASP A 209 -4.12 17.56 -17.10
C ASP A 209 -4.21 16.02 -17.09
N GLY A 210 -3.34 15.35 -17.86
CA GLY A 210 -3.31 13.89 -17.90
C GLY A 210 -2.82 13.24 -16.61
N PHE A 211 -1.95 13.92 -15.86
CA PHE A 211 -1.54 13.48 -14.52
C PHE A 211 -2.70 13.61 -13.54
N LEU A 212 -3.43 14.72 -13.57
CA LEU A 212 -4.58 14.97 -12.70
C LEU A 212 -5.72 13.99 -12.99
N ASP A 213 -6.00 13.69 -14.25
CA ASP A 213 -6.97 12.65 -14.63
C ASP A 213 -6.56 11.27 -14.07
N ALA A 214 -5.28 10.91 -14.19
CA ALA A 214 -4.76 9.65 -13.67
C ALA A 214 -4.77 9.61 -12.13
N TYR A 215 -4.44 10.73 -11.47
CA TYR A 215 -4.55 10.90 -10.03
C TYR A 215 -6.00 10.65 -9.57
N ASP A 216 -6.96 11.33 -10.19
CA ASP A 216 -8.37 11.25 -9.81
C ASP A 216 -8.90 9.81 -9.97
N LEU A 217 -8.54 9.12 -11.07
CA LEU A 217 -8.85 7.70 -11.26
C LEU A 217 -8.18 6.82 -10.21
N MET A 218 -6.90 7.06 -9.92
CA MET A 218 -6.15 6.22 -8.99
C MET A 218 -6.67 6.31 -7.56
N VAL A 219 -7.15 7.49 -7.16
CA VAL A 219 -7.75 7.76 -5.86
C VAL A 219 -9.17 7.22 -5.75
N ARG A 220 -9.93 7.10 -6.85
CA ARG A 220 -11.36 6.74 -6.78
C ARG A 220 -11.69 5.31 -7.16
N GLN A 221 -10.92 4.70 -8.06
CA GLN A 221 -11.23 3.34 -8.53
C GLN A 221 -11.01 2.31 -7.43
N PRO A 222 -12.04 1.53 -7.05
CA PRO A 222 -11.87 0.41 -6.16
C PRO A 222 -10.90 -0.62 -6.73
N LEU A 223 -10.04 -1.14 -5.88
CA LEU A 223 -9.08 -2.19 -6.17
C LEU A 223 -9.53 -3.46 -5.45
N PRO A 224 -10.01 -4.48 -6.19
CA PRO A 224 -10.31 -5.78 -5.61
C PRO A 224 -9.05 -6.48 -5.12
N MET A 225 -9.09 -6.88 -3.86
CA MET A 225 -8.02 -7.57 -3.15
C MET A 225 -8.56 -8.82 -2.48
N VAL A 226 -7.70 -9.82 -2.36
CA VAL A 226 -7.98 -11.03 -1.59
C VAL A 226 -6.85 -11.30 -0.61
N LEU A 227 -7.24 -11.58 0.63
CA LEU A 227 -6.38 -12.15 1.65
C LEU A 227 -6.81 -13.58 1.92
N ALA A 228 -5.93 -14.53 1.65
CA ALA A 228 -6.11 -15.93 1.97
C ALA A 228 -5.15 -16.32 3.09
N ALA A 229 -5.67 -16.68 4.25
CA ALA A 229 -4.90 -16.96 5.45
C ALA A 229 -5.07 -18.40 5.92
N LYS A 230 -3.96 -19.06 6.20
CA LYS A 230 -3.92 -20.31 6.96
C LYS A 230 -3.51 -19.98 8.38
N ILE A 231 -4.47 -20.11 9.30
CA ILE A 231 -4.32 -19.70 10.70
C ILE A 231 -4.24 -20.96 11.58
N PRO A 232 -3.24 -21.07 12.48
CA PRO A 232 -3.13 -22.21 13.38
C PRO A 232 -4.39 -22.46 14.20
N GLY A 233 -4.83 -23.72 14.22
CA GLY A 233 -6.06 -24.15 14.89
C GLY A 233 -7.33 -24.03 14.03
N GLN A 234 -7.23 -23.54 12.79
CA GLN A 234 -8.31 -23.59 11.81
C GLN A 234 -8.06 -24.72 10.80
N ASN A 235 -9.13 -25.43 10.43
CA ASN A 235 -9.05 -26.56 9.49
C ASN A 235 -9.12 -26.14 8.01
N MET A 236 -9.50 -24.89 7.74
CA MET A 236 -9.71 -24.37 6.40
C MET A 236 -8.95 -23.07 6.21
N ILE A 237 -8.55 -22.79 4.97
CA ILE A 237 -8.01 -21.49 4.57
C ILE A 237 -9.15 -20.47 4.66
N ALA A 238 -8.92 -19.40 5.42
CA ALA A 238 -9.87 -18.33 5.56
C ALA A 238 -9.60 -17.28 4.48
N VAL A 239 -10.63 -16.94 3.69
CA VAL A 239 -10.50 -16.02 2.55
C VAL A 239 -11.35 -14.78 2.79
N LYS A 240 -10.76 -13.60 2.57
CA LYS A 240 -11.42 -12.30 2.64
C LYS A 240 -11.21 -11.54 1.35
N VAL A 241 -12.30 -10.99 0.83
CA VAL A 241 -12.30 -10.18 -0.38
C VAL A 241 -12.68 -8.76 0.02
N ALA A 242 -11.92 -7.78 -0.44
CA ALA A 242 -12.17 -6.36 -0.21
C ALA A 242 -12.02 -5.59 -1.52
N CYS A 243 -12.90 -4.61 -1.77
CA CYS A 243 -12.78 -3.69 -2.89
C CYS A 243 -12.47 -2.31 -2.34
N MET A 244 -11.18 -1.99 -2.25
CA MET A 244 -10.71 -0.80 -1.54
C MET A 244 -10.43 0.36 -2.48
N ALA A 245 -10.90 1.54 -2.11
CA ALA A 245 -10.40 2.82 -2.61
C ALA A 245 -10.04 3.69 -1.40
N PRO A 246 -9.11 4.66 -1.55
CA PRO A 246 -8.92 5.70 -0.55
C PRO A 246 -10.22 6.45 -0.27
N GLU A 247 -10.48 6.73 1.01
CA GLU A 247 -11.67 7.44 1.50
C GLU A 247 -11.30 8.78 2.17
N ASN A 248 -10.06 8.91 2.64
CA ASN A 248 -9.54 10.09 3.30
C ASN A 248 -8.51 10.77 2.40
N ILE A 249 -8.76 12.03 2.05
CA ILE A 249 -7.79 12.86 1.34
C ILE A 249 -6.97 13.61 2.40
N THR A 250 -5.64 13.48 2.33
CA THR A 250 -4.73 14.19 3.25
C THR A 250 -4.85 15.70 3.04
N GLU A 251 -4.71 16.47 4.12
CA GLU A 251 -4.70 17.92 4.04
C GLU A 251 -3.65 18.43 3.03
N ASN A 252 -4.04 19.40 2.22
CA ASN A 252 -3.27 19.98 1.11
C ASN A 252 -3.05 19.05 -0.10
N SER A 253 -3.64 17.85 -0.12
CA SER A 253 -3.74 17.04 -1.34
C SER A 253 -4.87 17.53 -2.22
N ARG A 254 -4.78 17.22 -3.52
CA ARG A 254 -5.86 17.45 -4.46
C ARG A 254 -7.07 16.57 -4.11
N ILE A 255 -8.24 17.19 -4.12
CA ILE A 255 -9.53 16.49 -4.09
C ILE A 255 -9.87 16.13 -5.54
N PRO A 256 -10.19 14.86 -5.84
CA PRO A 256 -10.57 14.48 -7.19
C PRO A 256 -11.79 15.24 -7.72
N ASP A 257 -11.73 15.69 -8.98
CA ASP A 257 -12.82 16.41 -9.63
C ASP A 257 -13.87 15.41 -10.20
N SER A 258 -15.11 15.87 -10.46
CA SER A 258 -16.21 15.17 -11.18
C SER A 258 -17.07 14.09 -10.46
N GLU A 259 -18.16 13.67 -11.09
CA GLU A 259 -18.96 12.49 -10.69
C GLU A 259 -18.26 11.18 -11.10
N PHE A 260 -18.22 10.19 -10.19
CA PHE A 260 -17.63 8.87 -10.43
C PHE A 260 -18.66 7.76 -10.16
N PRO A 261 -18.79 6.76 -11.05
CA PRO A 261 -17.92 6.50 -12.20
C PRO A 261 -18.22 7.48 -13.34
N PRO A 262 -17.22 7.87 -14.16
CA PRO A 262 -17.46 8.82 -15.24
C PRO A 262 -18.49 8.21 -16.21
N SER A 263 -19.54 8.95 -16.50
CA SER A 263 -20.63 8.55 -17.41
C SER A 263 -20.16 8.32 -18.87
N GLY A 264 -18.88 8.57 -19.16
CA GLY A 264 -18.19 8.28 -20.43
C GLY A 264 -17.08 7.22 -20.37
N ALA A 265 -16.99 6.38 -19.33
CA ALA A 265 -15.88 5.42 -19.17
C ALA A 265 -15.76 4.32 -20.25
N ALA A 266 -16.72 4.19 -21.17
CA ALA A 266 -16.56 3.38 -22.36
C ALA A 266 -15.48 3.95 -23.33
N ASP A 267 -15.23 5.27 -23.31
CA ASP A 267 -14.30 5.93 -24.24
C ASP A 267 -12.83 5.88 -23.79
N LEU A 268 -12.55 5.67 -22.50
CA LEU A 268 -11.17 5.47 -22.04
C LEU A 268 -10.60 4.12 -22.51
N LYS A 269 -11.43 3.09 -22.71
CA LYS A 269 -10.99 1.82 -23.31
C LYS A 269 -10.46 2.01 -24.74
N VAL A 270 -10.93 3.04 -25.45
CA VAL A 270 -10.49 3.35 -26.83
C VAL A 270 -9.20 4.20 -26.84
N ARG A 271 -8.96 5.06 -25.84
CA ARG A 271 -7.74 5.87 -25.76
C ARG A 271 -6.55 5.18 -25.07
N THR A 272 -6.77 4.28 -24.10
CA THR A 272 -5.68 3.61 -23.38
C THR A 272 -5.07 2.43 -24.16
N THR A 273 -5.70 1.99 -25.26
CA THR A 273 -5.13 0.94 -26.13
C THR A 273 -3.96 1.46 -26.98
N ALA A 274 -3.67 2.77 -26.98
CA ALA A 274 -2.63 3.36 -27.82
C ALA A 274 -1.31 3.72 -27.10
N THR A 275 -1.16 3.55 -25.79
CA THR A 275 0.13 3.77 -25.11
C THR A 275 0.12 3.19 -23.70
N PHE A 276 1.24 2.62 -23.27
CA PHE A 276 1.48 1.92 -21.98
C PHE A 276 1.27 0.40 -21.97
N ALA A 277 2.09 -0.29 -22.78
CA ALA A 277 2.61 -1.60 -22.42
C ALA A 277 4.15 -1.58 -22.46
N MET A 278 4.75 -1.10 -21.37
CA MET A 278 6.09 -1.53 -20.96
C MET A 278 6.08 -1.62 -19.44
N GLY A 279 5.66 -2.79 -18.94
CA GLY A 279 5.93 -3.17 -17.57
C GLY A 279 7.41 -3.46 -17.44
N VAL A 280 8.14 -2.62 -16.70
CA VAL A 280 9.43 -3.02 -16.14
C VAL A 280 9.10 -3.88 -14.92
N ALA A 281 9.00 -5.19 -15.13
CA ALA A 281 9.15 -6.12 -14.03
C ALA A 281 10.61 -6.03 -13.57
N CYS A 282 10.86 -5.49 -12.38
CA CYS A 282 12.14 -5.67 -11.72
C CYS A 282 12.31 -7.17 -11.46
N ILE A 283 13.07 -7.84 -12.32
CA ILE A 283 13.59 -9.19 -12.10
C ILE A 283 14.54 -9.10 -10.91
N VAL A 284 14.08 -9.52 -9.72
CA VAL A 284 14.99 -9.92 -8.65
C VAL A 284 15.48 -11.32 -9.00
N GLY A 285 16.45 -11.37 -9.90
CA GLY A 285 17.29 -12.52 -10.13
C GLY A 285 18.49 -12.42 -9.19
N VAL A 286 18.37 -12.97 -8.00
CA VAL A 286 19.57 -13.36 -7.23
C VAL A 286 19.89 -14.79 -7.63
N MET A 287 20.80 -14.93 -8.59
CA MET A 287 21.64 -16.11 -8.66
C MET A 287 22.49 -16.14 -7.40
N LEU A 288 22.42 -17.22 -6.63
CA LEU A 288 23.55 -17.65 -5.82
C LEU A 288 23.73 -19.16 -5.99
N VAL A 289 24.97 -19.48 -6.36
CA VAL A 289 25.60 -20.79 -6.48
C VAL A 289 25.44 -21.62 -5.21
#